data_AF-A0A3E1R9X7-F1
#
_entry.id   AF-A0A3E1R9X7-F1
#
_cell.length_a   1.000
_cell.length_b   1.000
_cell.length_c   1.000
_cell.angle_alpha   90.00
_cell.angle_beta   90.00
_cell.angle_gamma   90.00
#
_symmetry.space_group_name_H-M   'P 1'
#
loop_
_entity.id
_entity.type
_entity.pdbx_description
1 polymer ?
#
loop_
_entity_poly.entity_id
_entity_poly.type
_entity_poly.pdbx_seq_one_letter_code
_entity_poly.pdbx_strand_id
1 'polypeptide(L)' 'MSVQQSPIVSEFATAELEASHDQWFRAKVEEALRSEKPRLSHDAAMTKVQAMLDERRKARAKPPVV' A
#
# COMPACT_ATOMS: atom_id res chain seq x y z
N MET A 1 16.41 20.99 9.45
CA MET A 1 17.77 20.44 9.27
C MET A 1 17.64 18.94 9.24
N SER A 2 17.52 18.36 8.05
CA SER A 2 17.16 16.95 7.87
C SER A 2 18.47 16.19 7.65
N VAL A 3 18.96 15.55 8.71
CA VAL A 3 20.19 14.75 8.69
C VAL A 3 19.97 13.51 7.82
N GLN A 4 20.93 13.23 6.94
CA GLN A 4 20.85 12.07 6.06
C GLN A 4 21.10 10.80 6.88
N GLN A 5 20.12 9.90 6.93
CA GLN A 5 20.21 8.65 7.66
C GLN A 5 20.92 7.59 6.78
N SER A 6 21.75 6.76 7.40
CA SER A 6 22.41 5.67 6.69
C SER A 6 21.40 4.58 6.30
N PRO A 7 21.44 4.04 5.06
CA PRO A 7 20.48 3.02 4.58
C PRO A 7 20.46 1.72 5.38
N ILE A 8 21.52 1.45 6.15
CA ILE A 8 21.61 0.27 7.04
C ILE A 8 20.75 0.47 8.30
N VAL A 9 20.58 1.71 8.74
CA VAL A 9 19.88 2.05 9.99
C VAL A 9 18.41 2.38 9.72
N SER A 10 18.12 3.04 8.61
CA SER A 10 16.76 3.44 8.22
C SER A 10 16.57 3.28 6.72
N GLU A 11 15.38 2.85 6.31
CA GLU A 11 14.96 2.84 4.90
C GLU A 11 14.69 4.26 4.37
N PHE A 12 14.56 5.26 5.26
CA PHE A 12 14.33 6.64 4.89
C PHE A 12 15.64 7.42 4.80
N ALA A 13 15.71 8.30 3.80
CA ALA A 13 16.88 9.16 3.60
C ALA A 13 17.02 10.22 4.71
N THR A 14 15.91 10.61 5.36
CA THR A 14 15.92 11.64 6.41
C THR A 14 14.89 11.32 7.49
N ALA A 15 15.15 11.80 8.70
CA ALA A 15 14.23 11.68 9.84
C ALA A 15 12.88 12.39 9.59
N GLU A 16 12.85 13.40 8.74
CA GLU A 16 11.61 14.10 8.37
C GLU A 16 10.71 13.25 7.46
N LEU A 17 11.31 12.54 6.50
CA LEU A 17 10.58 11.59 5.66
C LEU A 17 10.05 10.40 6.48
N GLU A 18 10.87 9.89 7.40
CA GLU A 18 10.47 8.86 8.35
C GLU A 18 9.28 9.31 9.20
N ALA A 19 9.36 10.50 9.82
CA ALA A 19 8.28 11.04 10.65
C ALA A 19 6.99 11.29 9.86
N SER A 20 7.09 11.69 8.59
CA SER A 20 5.94 11.88 7.70
C SER A 20 5.30 10.54 7.34
N HIS A 21 6.12 9.53 7.01
CA HIS A 21 5.65 8.17 6.74
C HIS A 21 4.96 7.57 7.98
N ASP A 22 5.57 7.71 9.15
CA ASP A 22 5.02 7.21 10.42
C ASP A 22 3.64 7.82 10.74
N GLN A 23 3.48 9.13 10.55
CA GLN A 23 2.19 9.80 10.77
C GLN A 23 1.12 9.28 9.80
N TRP A 24 1.45 9.19 8.51
CA TRP A 24 0.54 8.64 7.52
C TRP A 24 0.19 7.17 7.79
N PHE A 25 1.18 6.35 8.16
CA PHE A 25 0.99 4.92 8.42
C PHE A 25 0.09 4.69 9.63
N ARG A 26 0.30 5.44 10.72
CA ARG A 26 -0.58 5.38 11.91
C ARG A 26 -2.01 5.79 11.58
N ALA A 27 -2.20 6.88 10.82
CA ALA A 27 -3.52 7.31 10.38
C ALA A 27 -4.23 6.22 9.55
N LYS A 28 -3.50 5.57 8.65
CA LYS A 28 -4.01 4.46 7.82
C LYS A 28 -4.37 3.23 8.64
N VAL A 29 -3.58 2.91 9.67
CA VAL A 29 -3.88 1.82 10.62
C VAL A 29 -5.13 2.13 11.43
N GLU A 30 -5.28 3.36 11.94
CA GLU A 30 -6.49 3.77 12.65
C GLU A 30 -7.74 3.69 11.76
N GLU A 31 -7.65 4.14 10.51
CA GLU A 31 -8.74 4.00 9.53
C GLU A 31 -9.12 2.53 9.32
N ALA A 32 -8.13 1.65 9.17
CA ALA A 32 -8.35 0.21 9.00
C ALA A 32 -8.98 -0.43 10.25
N LEU A 33 -8.56 -0.02 11.45
CA LEU A 33 -9.11 -0.49 12.73
C LEU A 33 -10.55 -0.04 12.95
N ARG A 34 -10.89 1.19 12.54
CA ARG A 34 -12.26 1.72 12.59
C ARG A 34 -13.16 1.19 11.48
N SER A 35 -12.61 0.46 10.51
CA SER A 35 -13.40 -0.07 9.40
C SER A 35 -14.32 -1.19 9.85
N GLU A 36 -15.62 -1.04 9.60
CA GLU A 36 -16.64 -2.08 9.85
C GLU A 36 -16.66 -3.19 8.78
N LYS A 37 -15.73 -3.13 7.81
CA LYS A 37 -15.66 -4.10 6.73
C LYS A 37 -15.38 -5.50 7.30
N PRO A 38 -16.04 -6.55 6.79
CA PRO A 38 -15.80 -7.90 7.25
C PRO A 38 -14.36 -8.30 6.98
N ARG A 39 -13.75 -8.97 7.96
CA ARG A 39 -12.42 -9.58 7.80
C ARG A 39 -12.54 -10.72 6.80
N LEU A 40 -11.62 -10.76 5.84
CA LEU A 40 -11.54 -11.83 4.85
C LEU A 40 -10.60 -12.92 5.34
N SER A 41 -10.92 -14.19 5.03
CA SER A 41 -9.94 -15.27 5.16
C SER A 41 -8.78 -15.03 4.19
N HIS A 42 -7.63 -15.66 4.47
CA HIS A 42 -6.46 -15.55 3.60
C HIS A 42 -6.81 -15.93 2.14
N ASP A 43 -7.49 -17.06 1.94
CA ASP A 43 -7.89 -17.54 0.62
C ASP A 43 -8.80 -16.54 -0.10
N ALA A 44 -9.81 -16.00 0.61
CA ALA A 44 -10.72 -15.01 0.03
C ALA A 44 -9.99 -13.70 -0.35
N ALA A 45 -9.02 -13.28 0.45
CA ALA A 45 -8.19 -12.12 0.13
C ALA A 45 -7.33 -12.36 -1.12
N MET A 46 -6.72 -13.54 -1.25
CA MET A 46 -5.92 -13.92 -2.42
C MET A 46 -6.78 -14.03 -3.67
N THR A 47 -7.97 -14.63 -3.61
CA THR A 47 -8.92 -14.68 -4.72
C THR A 47 -9.29 -13.27 -5.19
N LYS A 48 -9.58 -12.36 -4.25
CA LYS A 48 -9.91 -10.96 -4.56
C LYS A 48 -8.76 -10.25 -5.27
N VAL A 49 -7.53 -10.40 -4.77
CA VAL A 49 -6.34 -9.80 -5.38
C VAL A 49 -6.10 -10.37 -6.78
N GLN A 50 -6.21 -11.68 -6.95
CA GLN A 50 -5.99 -12.34 -8.24
C GLN A 50 -7.00 -11.84 -9.29
N ALA A 51 -8.28 -11.75 -8.93
CA ALA A 51 -9.30 -11.19 -9.82
C ALA A 51 -8.98 -9.75 -10.25
N MET A 52 -8.55 -8.90 -9.32
CA MET A 52 -8.15 -7.51 -9.65
C MET A 52 -6.95 -7.44 -10.60
N LEU A 53 -5.98 -8.35 -10.45
CA LEU A 53 -4.83 -8.43 -11.35
C LEU A 53 -5.22 -8.89 -12.74
N ASP A 54 -6.10 -9.88 -12.85
CA ASP A 54 -6.57 -10.39 -14.14
C ASP A 54 -7.38 -9.36 -14.90
N GLU A 55 -8.25 -8.61 -14.23
CA GLU A 55 -8.96 -7.48 -14.85
C GLU A 55 -7.99 -6.41 -15.36
N ARG A 56 -6.95 -6.06 -14.59
CA ARG A 56 -5.91 -5.11 -15.03
C ARG A 56 -5.11 -5.64 -16.23
N ARG A 57 -4.82 -6.95 -16.29
CA ARG A 57 -4.12 -7.57 -17.43
C ARG A 57 -4.98 -7.54 -18.68
N LYS A 58 -6.26 -7.92 -18.58
CA LYS A 58 -7.22 -7.84 -19.69
C LYS A 58 -7.38 -6.41 -20.20
N ALA A 59 -7.49 -5.44 -19.30
CA ALA A 59 -7.60 -4.03 -19.67
C ALA A 59 -6.36 -3.53 -20.44
N ARG A 60 -5.15 -3.98 -20.07
CA ARG A 60 -3.91 -3.65 -20.80
C ARG A 60 -3.76 -4.39 -22.13
N ALA A 61 -4.30 -5.60 -22.22
CA ALA A 61 -4.23 -6.42 -23.43
C ALA A 61 -5.29 -6.04 -24.48
N LYS A 62 -6.35 -5.34 -24.08
CA LYS A 62 -7.34 -4.82 -25.02
C LYS A 62 -6.70 -3.64 -25.78
N PRO A 63 -6.61 -3.67 -27.12
CA PRO A 63 -6.10 -2.52 -27.86
C PRO A 63 -7.00 -1.32 -27.62
N PRO A 64 -6.48 -0.08 -27.68
CA PRO A 64 -7.32 1.10 -27.60
C PRO A 64 -8.37 0.98 -28.70
N VAL A 65 -9.64 1.10 -28.32
CA VAL A 65 -10.74 1.23 -29.28
C VAL A 65 -10.52 2.59 -29.94
N VAL A 66 -9.99 2.59 -31.16
CA VAL A 66 -9.93 3.76 -32.04
C VAL A 66 -11.28 3.90 -32.73
#